data_AF-A0A925S646-F1
#
_entry.id   AF-A0A925S646-F1
#
_cell.length_a   1.000
_cell.length_b   1.000
_cell.length_c   1.000
_cell.angle_alpha   90.00
_cell.angle_beta   90.00
_cell.angle_gamma   90.00
#
_symmetry.space_group_name_H-M   'P 1'
#
loop_
_entity.id
_entity.type
_entity.pdbx_description
1 polymer ?
#
loop_
_entity_poly.entity_id
_entity_poly.type
_entity_poly.pdbx_seq_one_letter_code
_entity_poly.pdbx_strand_id
1 'polypeptide(L)'
;MITSILFAFAAILAFASALTLFAKNEGIRGSGRVLGGFAWIFFGAFLLNAPIATESLPAYTPLSVLVVFTGVITLGSGVRKYLRRNVPQ
;
A
#
# COMPACT_ATOMS: atom_id res chain seq x y z
N MET A 1 -18.98 -5.58 5.11
CA MET A 1 -18.70 -4.17 5.52
C MET A 1 -17.21 -3.89 5.60
N ILE A 2 -16.43 -4.66 6.36
CA ILE A 2 -14.96 -4.46 6.49
C ILE A 2 -14.23 -4.54 5.14
N THR A 3 -14.57 -5.49 4.28
CA THR A 3 -13.97 -5.64 2.94
C THR A 3 -14.15 -4.40 2.06
N SER A 4 -15.36 -3.85 2.00
CA SER A 4 -15.67 -2.63 1.23
C SER A 4 -14.87 -1.42 1.75
N ILE A 5 -14.70 -1.32 3.07
CA ILE A 5 -13.92 -0.25 3.71
C ILE A 5 -12.43 -0.39 3.37
N LEU A 6 -11.86 -1.60 3.50
CA LEU A 6 -10.46 -1.88 3.17
C LEU A 6 -10.15 -1.54 1.70
N PHE A 7 -11.05 -1.92 0.78
CA PHE A 7 -10.90 -1.60 -0.63
C PHE A 7 -10.97 -0.10 -0.90
N ALA A 8 -11.93 0.62 -0.30
CA ALA A 8 -12.05 2.06 -0.45
C ALA A 8 -10.79 2.80 0.07
N PHE A 9 -10.28 2.42 1.24
CA PHE A 9 -9.03 2.99 1.77
C PHE A 9 -7.83 2.69 0.87
N ALA A 10 -7.70 1.46 0.38
CA ALA A 10 -6.64 1.09 -0.54
C ALA A 10 -6.68 1.94 -1.82
N ALA A 11 -7.86 2.12 -2.41
CA ALA A 11 -8.05 2.93 -3.61
C ALA A 11 -7.72 4.41 -3.38
N ILE A 12 -8.21 5.01 -2.29
CA ILE A 12 -7.94 6.41 -1.95
C ILE A 12 -6.45 6.63 -1.71
N LEU A 13 -5.79 5.74 -0.97
CA LEU A 13 -4.35 5.84 -0.70
C LEU A 13 -3.51 5.61 -1.96
N ALA A 14 -3.91 4.70 -2.84
CA ALA A 14 -3.25 4.49 -4.14
C ALA A 14 -3.38 5.73 -5.02
N PHE A 15 -4.56 6.35 -5.06
CA PHE A 15 -4.79 7.59 -5.78
C PHE A 15 -3.96 8.75 -5.22
N ALA A 16 -3.95 8.93 -3.90
CA ALA A 16 -3.12 9.94 -3.23
C ALA A 16 -1.62 9.71 -3.50
N SER A 17 -1.16 8.45 -3.45
CA SER A 17 0.20 8.06 -3.83
C SER A 17 0.51 8.45 -5.28
N ALA A 18 -0.40 8.20 -6.22
CA ALA A 18 -0.20 8.58 -7.62
C ALA A 18 -0.13 10.10 -7.80
N LEU A 19 -0.96 10.88 -7.09
CA LEU A 19 -0.92 12.34 -7.13
C LEU A 19 0.43 12.91 -6.67
N THR A 20 1.09 12.27 -5.71
CA THR A 20 2.41 12.74 -5.26
C THR A 20 3.49 12.67 -6.34
N LEU A 21 3.30 11.89 -7.41
CA LEU A 21 4.27 11.79 -8.51
C LEU A 21 4.36 13.08 -9.32
N PHE A 22 3.30 13.91 -9.32
CA PHE A 22 3.29 15.21 -9.98
C PHE A 22 4.02 16.29 -9.17
N ALA A 23 4.32 16.03 -7.89
CA ALA A 23 5.05 16.97 -7.08
C ALA A 23 6.54 16.97 -7.46
N LYS A 24 7.08 18.15 -7.76
CA LYS A 24 8.53 18.35 -7.98
C LYS A 24 9.36 18.12 -6.72
N ASN A 25 8.73 18.21 -5.54
CA ASN A 25 9.39 17.99 -4.26
C ASN A 25 9.62 16.48 -4.00
N GLU A 26 10.88 16.08 -3.91
CA GLU A 26 11.29 14.71 -3.60
C GLU A 26 10.82 14.19 -2.24
N GLY A 27 10.61 15.09 -1.25
CA GLY A 27 10.02 14.74 0.04
C GLY A 27 8.57 14.29 -0.11
N ILE A 28 7.79 14.97 -0.96
CA ILE A 28 6.40 14.62 -1.27
C ILE A 28 6.33 13.31 -2.08
N ARG A 29 7.27 13.09 -3.01
CA ARG A 29 7.40 11.80 -3.70
C ARG A 29 7.79 10.67 -2.73
N GLY A 30 8.55 10.98 -1.69
CA GLY A 30 8.89 10.06 -0.61
C GLY A 30 7.68 9.66 0.23
N SER A 31 6.85 10.64 0.65
CA SER A 31 5.61 10.37 1.37
C SER A 31 4.59 9.61 0.51
N GLY A 32 4.57 9.86 -0.81
CA GLY A 32 3.82 9.08 -1.78
C GLY A 32 4.08 7.58 -1.69
N ARG A 33 5.36 7.18 -1.61
CA ARG A 33 5.73 5.76 -1.45
C ARG A 33 5.24 5.15 -0.14
N VAL A 34 5.15 5.95 0.93
CA VAL A 34 4.57 5.50 2.21
C VAL A 34 3.07 5.25 2.04
N LEU A 35 2.34 6.18 1.42
CA LEU A 35 0.92 6.03 1.11
C LEU A 35 0.66 4.81 0.21
N GLY A 36 1.50 4.62 -0.81
CA GLY A 36 1.43 3.44 -1.68
C GLY A 36 1.70 2.13 -0.93
N GLY A 37 2.63 2.12 0.02
CA GLY A 37 2.85 0.96 0.90
C GLY A 37 1.62 0.60 1.72
N PHE A 38 0.97 1.58 2.36
CA PHE A 38 -0.29 1.36 3.07
C PHE A 38 -1.42 0.90 2.13
N ALA A 39 -1.51 1.47 0.92
CA ALA A 39 -2.50 1.06 -0.07
C ALA A 39 -2.39 -0.44 -0.39
N TRP A 40 -1.18 -0.94 -0.60
CA TRP A 40 -0.92 -2.36 -0.85
C TRP A 40 -1.23 -3.25 0.36
N ILE A 41 -0.93 -2.80 1.58
CA ILE A 41 -1.28 -3.53 2.81
C ILE A 41 -2.81 -3.66 2.94
N PHE A 42 -3.54 -2.56 2.78
CA PHE A 42 -5.01 -2.58 2.86
C PHE A 42 -5.64 -3.38 1.72
N PHE A 43 -5.06 -3.32 0.51
CA PHE A 43 -5.51 -4.13 -0.61
C PHE A 43 -5.26 -5.64 -0.37
N GLY A 44 -4.07 -6.01 0.11
CA GLY A 44 -3.77 -7.40 0.49
C GLY A 44 -4.67 -7.91 1.62
N ALA A 45 -4.96 -7.07 2.61
CA ALA A 45 -5.92 -7.38 3.68
C ALA A 45 -7.36 -7.54 3.15
N PHE A 46 -7.76 -6.70 2.18
CA PHE A 46 -9.03 -6.88 1.47
C PHE A 46 -9.09 -8.24 0.76
N LEU A 47 -8.03 -8.61 0.03
CA LEU A 47 -7.96 -9.90 -0.66
C LEU A 47 -8.09 -11.06 0.34
N LEU A 48 -7.35 -11.03 1.45
CA LEU A 48 -7.46 -12.07 2.50
C LEU A 48 -8.86 -12.21 3.11
N ASN A 49 -9.66 -11.14 3.10
CA ASN A 49 -11.01 -11.12 3.66
C ASN A 49 -12.11 -11.27 2.60
N ALA A 50 -11.76 -11.37 1.31
CA ALA A 50 -12.73 -11.43 0.22
C ALA A 50 -13.25 -12.86 0.02
N PRO A 51 -14.53 -13.15 0.37
CA PRO A 51 -15.05 -14.52 0.44
C PRO A 51 -15.08 -15.26 -0.90
N ILE A 52 -15.21 -14.53 -2.02
CA ILE A 52 -15.33 -15.11 -3.37
C ILE A 52 -14.03 -15.77 -3.85
N ALA A 53 -12.89 -15.34 -3.32
CA ALA A 53 -11.59 -15.69 -3.87
C ALA A 53 -10.80 -16.66 -2.96
N THR A 54 -11.14 -16.74 -1.67
CA THR A 54 -10.56 -17.72 -0.74
C THR A 54 -11.03 -19.15 -1.00
N GLU A 55 -12.25 -19.34 -1.51
CA GLU A 55 -12.85 -20.67 -1.68
C GLU A 55 -12.53 -21.34 -3.03
N SER A 56 -12.03 -20.59 -4.02
CA SER A 56 -11.92 -21.07 -5.42
C SER A 56 -10.50 -21.40 -5.87
N LEU A 57 -9.46 -20.89 -5.20
CA LEU A 57 -8.07 -20.97 -5.68
C LEU A 57 -7.09 -21.27 -4.52
N PRO A 58 -6.41 -22.43 -4.50
CA PRO A 58 -5.43 -22.79 -3.46
C PRO A 58 -4.28 -21.79 -3.32
N ALA A 59 -3.94 -21.08 -4.40
CA ALA A 59 -2.88 -20.07 -4.43
C ALA A 59 -3.34 -18.67 -4.01
N TYR A 60 -4.63 -18.45 -3.77
CA TYR A 60 -5.15 -17.11 -3.50
C TYR A 60 -4.67 -16.53 -2.17
N THR A 61 -4.71 -17.32 -1.10
CA THR A 61 -4.21 -16.92 0.22
C THR A 61 -2.72 -16.57 0.20
N PRO A 62 -1.80 -17.43 -0.32
CA PRO A 62 -0.38 -17.07 -0.36
C PRO A 62 -0.10 -15.86 -1.27
N LEU A 63 -0.81 -15.68 -2.39
CA LEU A 63 -0.70 -14.48 -3.21
C LEU A 63 -1.14 -13.22 -2.47
N SER A 64 -2.23 -13.29 -1.72
CA SER A 64 -2.74 -12.17 -0.92
C SER A 64 -1.75 -11.78 0.20
N VAL A 65 -1.11 -12.77 0.83
CA VAL A 65 -0.02 -12.55 1.78
C VAL A 65 1.19 -11.88 1.12
N LEU A 66 1.59 -12.32 -0.09
CA LEU A 66 2.66 -11.67 -0.85
C LEU A 66 2.34 -10.20 -1.14
N VAL A 67 1.09 -9.88 -1.48
CA VAL A 67 0.64 -8.49 -1.68
C VAL A 67 0.77 -7.65 -0.40
N VAL A 68 0.51 -8.24 0.77
CA VAL A 68 0.76 -7.54 2.05
C VAL A 68 2.26 -7.29 2.23
N PHE A 69 3.11 -8.29 1.96
CA PHE A 69 4.56 -8.14 2.07
C PHE A 69 5.14 -7.09 1.13
N THR A 70 4.67 -7.01 -0.12
CA THR A 70 5.09 -5.94 -1.04
C THR A 70 4.70 -4.56 -0.52
N GLY A 71 3.54 -4.44 0.13
CA GLY A 71 3.13 -3.23 0.82
C GLY A 71 4.07 -2.85 1.96
N VAL A 72 4.44 -3.80 2.83
CA VAL A 72 5.39 -3.58 3.94
C VAL A 72 6.76 -3.13 3.44
N ILE A 73 7.30 -3.78 2.39
CA ILE A 73 8.58 -3.41 1.79
C ILE A 73 8.52 -2.00 1.19
N THR A 74 7.44 -1.69 0.48
CA THR A 74 7.22 -0.38 -0.14
C THR A 74 7.12 0.72 0.92
N LEU A 75 6.41 0.46 2.01
CA LEU A 75 6.29 1.35 3.15
C LEU A 75 7.66 1.62 3.80
N GLY A 76 8.43 0.57 4.11
CA GLY A 76 9.76 0.72 4.70
C GLY A 76 10.73 1.49 3.79
N SER A 77 10.69 1.22 2.48
CA SER A 77 11.45 1.96 1.48
C SER A 77 11.04 3.44 1.41
N GLY A 78 9.74 3.72 1.45
CA GLY A 78 9.17 5.07 1.50
C GLY A 78 9.61 5.84 2.74
N VAL A 79 9.47 5.23 3.92
CA VAL A 79 9.86 5.83 5.21
C VAL A 79 11.36 6.14 5.22
N ARG A 80 12.22 5.21 4.82
CA ARG A 80 13.67 5.45 4.73
C ARG A 80 14.00 6.62 3.81
N LYS A 81 13.34 6.71 2.64
CA LYS A 81 13.56 7.81 1.68
C LYS A 81 13.05 9.15 2.26
N TYR A 82 11.90 9.14 2.91
CA TYR A 82 11.31 10.33 3.53
C TYR A 82 12.19 10.87 4.66
N LEU A 83 12.64 10.00 5.58
CA LEU A 83 13.48 10.39 6.71
C LEU A 83 14.81 10.97 6.25
N ARG A 84 15.49 10.33 5.28
CA ARG A 84 16.76 10.84 4.71
C ARG A 84 16.67 12.24 4.10
N ARG A 85 15.47 12.72 3.76
CA ARG A 85 15.27 13.99 3.06
C ARG A 85 14.70 15.08 3.95
N ASN A 86 14.02 14.73 5.04
CA ASN A 86 13.31 15.68 5.90
C ASN A 86 13.84 15.72 7.34
N VAL A 87 14.63 14.74 7.77
CA VAL A 87 15.28 14.76 9.08
C VAL A 87 16.69 15.32 8.90
N PRO A 88 17.04 16.45 9.55
CA PRO A 88 18.41 16.96 9.55
C PRO A 88 19.34 15.90 10.15
N GLN A 89 20.46 15.63 9.48
CA GLN A 89 21.50 14.74 9.99
C GLN A 89 22.31 15.40 11.10
#